data_AF-A0A0Q6YJG1-F1
#
_entry.id   AF-A0A0Q6YJG1-F1
#
_cell.length_a   1.000
_cell.length_b   1.000
_cell.length_c   1.000
_cell.angle_alpha   90.00
_cell.angle_beta   90.00
_cell.angle_gamma   90.00
#
_symmetry.space_group_name_H-M   'P 1'
#
loop_
_entity.id
_entity.type
_entity.pdbx_description
1 polymer ?
#
loop_
_entity_poly.entity_id
_entity_poly.type
_entity_poly.pdbx_seq_one_letter_code
_entity_poly.pdbx_strand_id
1 'polypeptide(L)' 'MSDATTETAPAPGPRYFGKEGEGVQVVYNLRDASPYAELGYEEVDEAAYLASLPDPTASPFPAPSDGK' A
#
# COMPACT_ATOMS: atom_id res chain seq x y z
N MET A 1 10.33 -42.56 -7.48
CA MET A 1 9.14 -42.01 -8.16
C MET A 1 8.91 -40.60 -7.62
N SER A 2 8.48 -39.71 -8.49
CA SER A 2 8.87 -38.30 -8.59
C SER A 2 8.45 -37.35 -7.46
N ASP A 3 9.41 -36.48 -7.16
CA ASP A 3 9.33 -35.07 -6.77
C ASP A 3 7.95 -34.41 -6.81
N ALA A 4 7.57 -33.81 -5.68
CA ALA A 4 6.64 -32.70 -5.63
C ALA A 4 7.06 -31.79 -4.46
N THR A 5 8.29 -31.29 -4.53
CA THR A 5 8.62 -30.04 -3.82
C THR A 5 7.74 -28.99 -4.48
N THR A 6 6.56 -28.73 -3.90
CA THR A 6 5.80 -27.53 -4.27
C THR A 6 6.63 -26.37 -3.75
N GLU A 7 7.56 -25.93 -4.61
CA GLU A 7 8.17 -24.62 -4.60
C GLU A 7 7.03 -23.65 -4.31
N THR A 8 6.93 -23.25 -3.05
CA THR A 8 5.98 -22.25 -2.62
C THR A 8 6.50 -20.98 -3.26
N ALA A 9 6.01 -20.67 -4.46
CA ALA A 9 6.28 -19.40 -5.11
C ALA A 9 6.15 -18.32 -4.03
N PRO A 10 7.14 -17.41 -3.90
CA PRO A 10 7.12 -16.41 -2.84
C PRO A 10 5.75 -15.76 -2.88
N ALA A 11 5.07 -15.76 -1.73
CA ALA A 11 3.72 -15.24 -1.67
C ALA A 11 3.75 -13.81 -2.22
N PRO A 12 2.81 -13.44 -3.11
CA PRO A 12 2.83 -12.12 -3.72
C PRO A 12 2.92 -11.07 -2.60
N GLY A 13 3.86 -10.14 -2.79
CA GLY A 13 4.10 -9.05 -1.85
C GLY A 13 2.85 -8.20 -1.61
N PRO A 14 2.93 -7.20 -0.71
CA PRO A 14 1.80 -6.30 -0.49
C PRO A 14 1.36 -5.65 -1.80
N ARG A 15 0.05 -5.64 -2.05
CA ARG A 15 -0.58 -4.89 -3.13
C ARG A 15 -1.42 -3.78 -2.53
N TYR A 16 -1.33 -2.59 -3.10
CA TYR A 16 -1.98 -1.39 -2.59
C TYR A 16 -3.15 -1.04 -3.52
N PHE A 17 -4.33 -0.80 -2.96
CA PHE A 17 -5.53 -0.49 -3.72
C PHE A 17 -6.13 0.82 -3.26
N GLY A 18 -6.33 1.76 -4.19
CA GLY A 18 -6.94 3.07 -3.94
C GLY A 18 -8.25 3.22 -4.70
N LYS A 19 -9.14 4.07 -4.17
CA LYS A 19 -10.39 4.49 -4.83
C LYS A 19 -10.72 5.92 -4.43
N GLU A 20 -11.24 6.70 -5.38
CA GLU A 20 -11.57 8.10 -5.12
C GLU A 20 -12.55 8.24 -3.94
N GLY A 21 -12.21 9.13 -2.99
CA GLY A 21 -13.00 9.35 -1.78
C GLY A 21 -12.78 8.31 -0.67
N GLU A 22 -11.96 7.28 -0.90
CA GLU A 22 -11.60 6.26 0.08
C GLU A 22 -10.08 6.27 0.38
N GLY A 23 -9.69 5.61 1.47
CA GLY A 23 -8.27 5.40 1.79
C GLY A 23 -7.64 4.25 0.97
N VAL A 24 -6.31 4.19 0.96
CA VAL A 24 -5.58 3.07 0.34
C VAL A 24 -5.61 1.84 1.25
N GLN A 25 -5.93 0.68 0.69
CA GLN A 25 -5.93 -0.61 1.37
C GLN A 25 -4.70 -1.42 0.97
N VAL A 26 -4.03 -2.01 1.96
CA VAL A 26 -2.85 -2.88 1.74
C VAL A 26 -3.27 -4.34 1.92
N VAL A 27 -3.11 -5.14 0.87
CA VAL A 27 -3.54 -6.54 0.84
C VAL A 27 -2.34 -7.45 0.63
N TYR A 28 -2.14 -8.40 1.54
CA TYR A 28 -1.04 -9.35 1.49
C TYR A 28 -1.48 -10.69 0.89
N ASN A 29 -0.58 -11.36 0.17
CA ASN A 29 -0.80 -12.68 -0.41
C ASN A 29 -1.98 -12.74 -1.41
N LEU A 30 -2.35 -11.60 -2.00
CA LEU A 30 -3.45 -11.52 -2.96
C LEU A 30 -3.05 -12.14 -4.29
N ARG A 31 -3.69 -13.25 -4.66
CA ARG A 31 -3.42 -13.95 -5.92
C ARG A 31 -4.16 -13.34 -7.11
N ASP A 32 -5.35 -12.80 -6.87
CA ASP A 32 -6.21 -12.23 -7.92
C ASP A 32 -6.75 -10.87 -7.47
N ALA A 33 -6.49 -9.84 -8.28
CA ALA A 33 -6.92 -8.47 -8.05
C ALA A 33 -8.21 -8.10 -8.80
N SER A 34 -8.73 -8.99 -9.64
CA SER A 34 -9.93 -8.75 -10.45
C SER A 34 -11.13 -8.29 -9.61
N PRO A 35 -11.40 -8.87 -8.42
CA PRO A 35 -12.52 -8.40 -7.57
C PRO A 35 -12.37 -6.95 -7.12
N TYR A 36 -11.13 -6.47 -6.89
CA TYR A 36 -10.89 -5.07 -6.53
C TYR A 36 -11.17 -4.15 -7.71
N ALA A 37 -10.75 -4.53 -8.92
CA ALA A 37 -11.04 -3.80 -10.14
C ALA A 37 -12.55 -3.72 -10.43
N GLU A 38 -13.31 -4.81 -10.21
CA GLU A 38 -14.78 -4.83 -10.34
C GLU A 38 -15.49 -3.90 -9.36
N LEU A 39 -14.90 -3.66 -8.19
CA LEU A 39 -15.39 -2.72 -7.18
C LEU A 39 -14.93 -1.27 -7.42
N GLY A 40 -14.16 -1.04 -8.49
CA GLY A 40 -13.63 0.27 -8.89
C GLY A 40 -12.40 0.70 -8.09
N TYR A 41 -11.68 -0.24 -7.48
CA TYR A 41 -10.35 0.04 -6.91
C TYR A 41 -9.27 -0.09 -7.98
N GLU A 42 -8.31 0.80 -7.91
CA GLU A 42 -7.12 0.81 -8.77
C GLU A 42 -5.90 0.41 -7.96
N GLU A 43 -5.00 -0.35 -8.57
CA GLU A 43 -3.73 -0.70 -7.92
C GLU A 43 -2.79 0.51 -7.92
N VAL A 44 -2.27 0.83 -6.74
CA VAL A 44 -1.36 1.95 -6.50
C VAL A 44 0.04 1.38 -6.29
N ASP A 45 1.04 2.06 -6.81
CA ASP A 45 2.44 1.71 -6.53
C ASP A 45 2.79 1.99 -5.07
N GLU A 46 3.59 1.13 -4.44
CA GLU A 46 4.02 1.29 -3.06
C GLU A 46 4.71 2.63 -2.81
N ALA A 47 5.60 3.06 -3.71
CA ALA A 47 6.32 4.32 -3.56
C ALA A 47 5.38 5.52 -3.73
N ALA A 48 4.39 5.40 -4.61
CA ALA A 48 3.35 6.42 -4.75
C ALA A 48 2.47 6.53 -3.49
N TYR A 49 2.10 5.40 -2.88
CA TYR A 49 1.38 5.39 -1.60
C TYR A 49 2.21 6.02 -0.49
N LEU A 50 3.47 5.60 -0.31
CA LEU A 50 4.35 6.15 0.73
C LEU A 50 4.59 7.66 0.55
N ALA A 51 4.70 8.13 -0.69
CA ALA A 51 4.84 9.56 -0.98
C ALA A 51 3.54 10.37 -0.71
N SER A 52 2.38 9.72 -0.73
CA SER A 52 1.10 10.35 -0.38
C SER A 52 0.88 10.52 1.11
N LEU A 53 1.62 9.77 1.93
CA LEU A 53 1.49 9.85 3.38
C LEU A 53 2.03 11.20 3.88
N PRO A 54 1.35 11.80 4.87
CA PRO A 54 1.90 12.97 5.53
C PRO A 54 3.26 12.62 6.13
N ASP A 55 4.22 13.53 6.00
CA ASP A 55 5.53 13.37 6.61
C ASP A 55 5.35 13.19 8.13
N PRO A 56 5.66 12.01 8.70
CA PRO A 56 5.49 11.76 10.12
C PRO A 56 6.43 12.60 10.99
N THR A 57 7.44 13.23 10.38
CA THR A 57 8.40 14.13 11.03
C THR A 57 8.02 15.60 10.92
N ALA A 58 7.04 15.94 10.07
CA ALA A 58 6.48 17.28 10.02
C ALA A 58 5.76 17.53 11.36
N SER A 59 6.41 18.29 12.24
CA SER A 59 5.79 18.70 13.50
C SER A 59 4.48 19.45 13.18
N PRO A 60 3.34 19.03 13.76
CA PRO A 60 2.06 19.70 13.53
C PRO A 60 2.01 21.09 14.19
N PHE A 61 3.05 21.46 14.94
CA PHE A 61 3.15 22.73 15.62
C PHE A 61 4.11 23.66 14.87
N PRO A 62 3.70 24.91 14.57
CA PRO A 62 4.67 25.91 14.15
C PRO A 62 5.77 26.00 15.21
N ALA A 63 7.03 26.05 14.76
CA ALA A 63 8.14 26.34 15.65
C ALA A 63 7.79 27.59 16.47
N PRO A 64 8.03 27.61 17.80
CA PRO A 64 7.78 28.80 18.58
C PRO A 64 8.51 29.96 17.90
N SER A 65 7.76 31.00 17.55
CA SER A 65 8.36 32.21 17.03
C SER A 65 9.29 32.71 18.12
N ASP A 66 10.61 32.60 17.93
CA ASP A 66 11.61 33.18 18.81
C ASP A 66 11.41 34.70 18.77
N GLY A 67 10.53 35.14 19.66
CA GLY A 67 10.23 36.52 19.93
C GLY A 67 11.33 37.07 20.82
N LYS A 68 12.23 37.84 20.17
CA LYS A 68 13.08 38.90 20.72
C LYS A 68 14.54 38.55 21.01
#